data_AF-A0A7S3J720-F1
#
_entry.id   AF-A0A7S3J720-F1
#
_cell.length_a   1.000
_cell.length_b   1.000
_cell.length_c   1.000
_cell.angle_alpha   90.00
_cell.angle_beta   90.00
_cell.angle_gamma   90.00
#
_symmetry.space_group_name_H-M   'P 1'
#
loop_
_entity.id
_entity.type
_entity.pdbx_description
1 polymer ?
#
loop_
_entity_poly.entity_id
_entity_poly.type
_entity_poly.pdbx_seq_one_letter_code
_entity_poly.pdbx_strand_id
1 'polypeptide(L)'
;SIKTLPHKSTNYSFDINKDYENKNVIIEVDCGQKKVFRTYFSCSLKVSIIENYAELKVTDGKGVPVPQVYIKAFSQQTNGEVKFFKDGYTDMRGKFEYGYNNTEKLTNIDKLSILVMSDKHGSLIKECKLPTMVVKDADVNFLNARQVQKYRKWSFKNNKKAAVGKVLKKK
;
A
#
# COMPACT_ATOMS: atom_id res chain seq x y z
N SER A 1 32.66 -7.06 1.55
CA SER A 1 33.91 -7.42 2.26
C SER A 1 33.59 -7.88 3.66
N ILE A 2 34.21 -8.97 4.11
CA ILE A 2 34.03 -9.53 5.46
C ILE A 2 35.02 -8.84 6.40
N LYS A 3 34.57 -8.40 7.58
CA LYS A 3 35.43 -7.82 8.63
C LYS A 3 35.25 -8.62 9.92
N THR A 4 36.35 -9.03 10.53
CA THR A 4 36.34 -9.74 11.83
C THR A 4 36.46 -8.75 12.97
N LEU A 5 35.57 -8.84 13.95
CA LEU A 5 35.55 -7.94 15.11
C LEU A 5 36.42 -8.49 16.26
N PRO A 6 37.20 -7.64 16.95
CA PRO A 6 37.90 -8.04 18.16
C PRO A 6 36.93 -8.30 19.34
N HIS A 7 37.39 -9.07 20.33
CA HIS A 7 36.57 -9.51 21.46
C HIS A 7 36.39 -8.43 22.56
N LYS A 8 37.10 -7.30 22.50
CA LYS A 8 37.35 -6.45 23.68
C LYS A 8 36.58 -5.12 23.75
N SER A 9 35.70 -4.81 22.79
CA SER A 9 34.85 -3.62 22.87
C SER A 9 33.41 -3.88 22.47
N THR A 10 32.52 -3.08 23.03
CA THR A 10 31.06 -3.19 22.90
C THR A 10 30.48 -2.50 21.66
N ASN A 11 31.20 -1.52 21.08
CA ASN A 11 30.78 -0.81 19.88
C ASN A 11 31.91 -0.75 18.85
N TYR A 12 31.58 -0.95 17.58
CA TYR A 12 32.49 -0.81 16.44
C TYR A 12 31.80 -0.01 15.33
N SER A 13 32.53 0.95 14.75
CA SER A 13 32.08 1.71 13.58
C SER A 13 32.98 1.39 12.40
N PHE A 14 32.37 1.20 11.22
CA PHE A 14 33.09 0.95 9.98
C PHE A 14 32.50 1.82 8.90
N ASP A 15 33.38 2.46 8.14
CA ASP A 15 32.97 3.06 6.89
C ASP A 15 32.58 1.96 5.91
N ILE A 16 31.45 2.18 5.26
CA ILE A 16 31.01 1.35 4.15
C ILE A 16 31.97 1.57 2.98
N ASN A 17 32.35 0.51 2.27
CA ASN A 17 33.20 0.66 1.09
C ASN A 17 32.45 1.53 0.05
N LYS A 18 33.17 2.49 -0.57
CA LYS A 18 32.65 3.41 -1.58
C LYS A 18 31.91 2.69 -2.72
N ASP A 19 32.33 1.47 -3.06
CA ASP A 19 31.66 0.64 -4.08
C ASP A 19 30.19 0.29 -3.76
N TYR A 20 29.80 0.42 -2.49
CA TYR A 20 28.46 0.12 -1.98
C TYR A 20 27.69 1.36 -1.50
N GLU A 21 28.28 2.56 -1.56
CA GLU A 21 27.70 3.80 -1.03
C GLU A 21 26.34 4.13 -1.69
N ASN A 22 26.18 3.75 -2.97
CA ASN A 22 24.96 3.93 -3.75
C ASN A 22 24.25 2.61 -4.11
N LYS A 23 24.45 1.53 -3.33
CA LYS A 23 23.82 0.24 -3.57
C LYS A 23 23.00 -0.22 -2.38
N ASN A 24 21.88 -0.89 -2.67
CA ASN A 24 21.15 -1.61 -1.64
C ASN A 24 21.99 -2.79 -1.16
N VAL A 25 22.34 -2.81 0.13
CA VAL A 25 23.14 -3.86 0.72
C VAL A 25 22.42 -4.52 1.89
N ILE A 26 22.66 -5.80 2.07
CA ILE A 26 22.30 -6.53 3.28
C ILE A 26 23.58 -6.67 4.10
N ILE A 27 23.52 -6.19 5.34
CA ILE A 27 24.56 -6.32 6.34
C ILE A 27 24.22 -7.56 7.16
N GLU A 28 25.05 -8.58 7.04
CA GLU A 28 25.03 -9.75 7.91
C GLU A 28 26.09 -9.58 9.00
N VAL A 29 25.68 -9.80 10.25
CA VAL A 29 26.57 -9.91 11.40
C VAL A 29 26.50 -11.35 11.90
N ASP A 30 27.60 -12.06 11.80
CA ASP A 30 27.74 -13.45 12.22
C ASP A 30 28.62 -13.54 13.48
N CYS A 31 28.09 -14.18 14.52
CA CYS A 31 28.78 -14.45 15.79
C CYS A 31 28.89 -15.96 16.06
N GLY A 32 28.86 -16.79 15.00
CA GLY A 32 28.91 -18.25 15.07
C GLY A 32 27.56 -18.85 15.49
N GLN A 33 27.12 -18.60 16.74
CA GLN A 33 25.84 -19.11 17.25
C GLN A 33 24.63 -18.25 16.84
N LYS A 34 24.86 -17.01 16.41
CA LYS A 34 23.80 -16.06 16.07
C LYS A 34 24.17 -15.27 14.82
N LYS A 35 23.24 -15.24 13.86
CA LYS A 35 23.29 -14.38 12.67
C LYS A 35 22.22 -13.32 12.76
N VAL A 36 22.58 -12.08 12.46
CA VAL A 36 21.66 -10.95 12.41
C VAL A 36 21.77 -10.27 11.05
N PHE A 37 20.63 -10.06 10.40
CA PHE A 37 20.56 -9.37 9.11
C PHE A 37 19.94 -7.98 9.26
N ARG A 38 20.53 -7.00 8.59
CA ARG A 38 20.01 -5.62 8.47
C ARG A 38 20.15 -5.15 7.03
N THR A 39 19.10 -4.57 6.48
CA THR A 39 19.14 -4.03 5.12
C THR A 39 19.44 -2.53 5.17
N TYR A 40 20.43 -2.08 4.41
CA TYR A 40 20.73 -0.69 4.16
C TYR A 40 20.39 -0.37 2.71
N PHE A 41 19.41 0.50 2.51
CA PHE A 41 19.03 0.97 1.18
C PHE A 41 19.77 2.29 0.92
N SER A 42 20.56 2.36 -0.15
CA SER A 42 21.08 3.62 -0.66
C SER A 42 19.95 4.36 -1.33
N CYS A 43 19.11 4.96 -0.51
CA CYS A 43 17.94 5.70 -0.94
C CYS A 43 17.97 7.08 -0.30
N SER A 44 17.99 8.11 -1.14
CA SER A 44 17.85 9.50 -0.70
C SER A 44 16.39 9.95 -0.61
N LEU A 45 15.44 9.03 -0.87
CA LEU A 45 14.01 9.28 -0.72
C LEU A 45 13.59 9.14 0.73
N LYS A 46 12.76 10.07 1.16
CA LYS A 46 11.99 10.00 2.39
C LYS A 46 10.52 9.78 2.02
N VAL A 47 9.95 8.71 2.56
CA VAL A 47 8.55 8.33 2.31
C VAL A 47 7.76 8.48 3.60
N SER A 48 6.72 9.30 3.53
CA SER A 48 5.74 9.50 4.59
C SER A 48 4.40 8.92 4.17
N ILE A 49 3.85 8.03 4.99
CA ILE A 49 2.56 7.38 4.74
C ILE A 49 1.53 8.03 5.65
N ILE A 50 0.43 8.51 5.07
CA ILE A 50 -0.72 9.06 5.78
C ILE A 50 -1.83 8.01 5.69
N GLU A 51 -1.81 7.07 6.63
CA GLU A 51 -2.67 5.88 6.60
C GLU A 51 -4.15 6.23 6.52
N ASN A 52 -4.61 7.28 7.22
CA ASN A 52 -6.01 7.69 7.24
C ASN A 52 -6.59 7.99 5.85
N TYR A 53 -5.79 8.59 4.97
CA TYR A 53 -6.19 8.97 3.61
C TYR A 53 -5.68 8.01 2.54
N ALA A 54 -4.98 6.95 2.95
CA ALA A 54 -4.33 6.02 2.04
C ALA A 54 -3.40 6.70 1.03
N GLU A 55 -2.72 7.76 1.47
CA GLU A 55 -1.82 8.55 0.65
C GLU A 55 -0.39 8.33 1.12
N LEU A 56 0.54 8.22 0.17
CA LEU A 56 1.97 8.31 0.45
C LEU A 56 2.52 9.58 -0.19
N LYS A 57 3.49 10.19 0.49
CA LYS A 57 4.26 11.33 -0.01
C LYS A 57 5.73 10.96 -0.06
N VAL A 58 6.36 11.23 -1.19
CA VAL A 58 7.78 11.03 -1.45
C VAL A 58 8.47 12.39 -1.56
N THR A 59 9.51 12.58 -0.76
CA THR A 59 10.41 13.73 -0.84
C THR A 59 11.86 13.27 -0.92
N ASP A 60 12.75 14.14 -1.34
CA ASP A 60 14.19 13.92 -1.19
C ASP A 60 14.63 14.13 0.27
N GLY A 61 15.92 13.96 0.55
CA GLY A 61 16.53 14.21 1.86
C GLY A 61 16.42 15.68 2.34
N LYS A 62 16.15 16.63 1.43
CA LYS A 62 15.96 18.05 1.73
C LYS A 62 14.49 18.42 1.94
N GLY A 63 13.56 17.47 1.77
CA GLY A 63 12.12 17.68 1.91
C GLY A 63 11.43 18.18 0.64
N VAL A 64 12.13 18.25 -0.49
CA VAL A 64 11.57 18.62 -1.80
C VAL A 64 10.75 17.45 -2.34
N PRO A 65 9.50 17.65 -2.77
CA PRO A 65 8.70 16.58 -3.37
C PRO A 65 9.33 16.00 -4.63
N VAL A 66 9.30 14.67 -4.77
CA VAL A 66 9.88 13.98 -5.94
C VAL A 66 8.75 13.39 -6.79
N PRO A 67 8.48 13.96 -7.97
CA PRO A 67 7.48 13.43 -8.90
C PRO A 67 8.00 12.23 -9.69
N GLN A 68 7.10 11.51 -10.37
CA GLN A 68 7.43 10.38 -11.26
C GLN A 68 8.20 9.24 -10.58
N VAL A 69 8.07 9.09 -9.26
CA VAL A 69 8.61 7.95 -8.52
C VAL A 69 7.67 6.78 -8.74
N TYR A 70 8.20 5.65 -9.18
CA TYR A 70 7.42 4.44 -9.38
C TYR A 70 7.02 3.82 -8.05
N ILE A 71 5.76 3.48 -7.91
CA ILE A 71 5.17 2.86 -6.74
C ILE A 71 4.55 1.53 -7.15
N LYS A 72 4.86 0.46 -6.42
CA LYS A 72 4.18 -0.83 -6.56
C LYS A 72 3.78 -1.36 -5.18
N ALA A 73 2.48 -1.53 -4.96
CA ALA A 73 1.89 -2.02 -3.74
C ALA A 73 1.42 -3.48 -3.89
N PHE A 74 1.74 -4.29 -2.89
CA PHE A 74 1.28 -5.66 -2.71
C PHE A 74 0.46 -5.76 -1.44
N SER A 75 -0.63 -6.52 -1.49
CA SER A 75 -1.49 -6.83 -0.36
C SER A 75 -1.18 -8.21 0.18
N GLN A 76 -0.92 -8.32 1.48
CA GLN A 76 -1.00 -9.59 2.19
C GLN A 76 -2.42 -9.78 2.71
N GLN A 77 -3.02 -10.88 2.32
CA GLN A 77 -4.36 -11.29 2.74
C GLN A 77 -4.31 -11.98 4.11
N THR A 78 -5.46 -12.08 4.79
CA THR A 78 -5.59 -12.77 6.10
C THR A 78 -5.21 -14.24 6.07
N ASN A 79 -5.29 -14.89 4.91
CA ASN A 79 -4.83 -16.27 4.69
C ASN A 79 -3.31 -16.38 4.44
N GLY A 80 -2.58 -15.26 4.49
CA GLY A 80 -1.14 -15.17 4.21
C GLY A 80 -0.77 -15.03 2.73
N GLU A 81 -1.74 -15.13 1.81
CA GLU A 81 -1.52 -14.99 0.37
C GLU A 81 -1.10 -13.56 0.01
N VAL A 82 -0.10 -13.41 -0.85
CA VAL A 82 0.37 -12.10 -1.32
C VAL A 82 -0.11 -11.87 -2.75
N LYS A 83 -0.80 -10.75 -2.98
CA LYS A 83 -1.32 -10.36 -4.29
C LYS A 83 -0.83 -8.99 -4.70
N PHE A 84 -0.69 -8.80 -6.00
CA PHE A 84 -0.53 -7.47 -6.58
C PHE A 84 -1.77 -6.65 -6.29
N PHE A 85 -1.59 -5.44 -5.74
CA PHE A 85 -2.71 -4.58 -5.37
C PHE A 85 -2.86 -3.40 -6.33
N LYS A 86 -1.81 -2.61 -6.50
CA LYS A 86 -1.81 -1.42 -7.36
C LYS A 86 -0.39 -0.97 -7.66
N ASP A 87 -0.19 -0.33 -8.80
CA ASP A 87 1.01 0.45 -9.08
C ASP A 87 0.69 1.80 -9.73
N GLY A 88 1.73 2.61 -9.90
CA GLY A 88 1.66 3.87 -10.62
C GLY A 88 2.82 4.78 -10.27
N TYR A 89 2.65 6.08 -10.51
CA TYR A 89 3.70 7.08 -10.32
C TYR A 89 3.22 8.21 -9.42
N THR A 90 4.14 8.82 -8.69
CA THR A 90 3.83 10.02 -7.91
C THR A 90 3.52 11.22 -8.78
N ASP A 91 2.58 12.06 -8.33
CA ASP A 91 2.20 13.31 -8.99
C ASP A 91 3.29 14.41 -8.82
N MET A 92 3.03 15.61 -9.35
CA MET A 92 3.94 16.77 -9.22
C MET A 92 4.25 17.18 -7.78
N ARG A 93 3.44 16.74 -6.80
CA ARG A 93 3.60 17.01 -5.37
C ARG A 93 4.24 15.82 -4.65
N GLY A 94 4.75 14.84 -5.39
CA GLY A 94 5.35 13.63 -4.85
C GLY A 94 4.34 12.71 -4.15
N LYS A 95 3.04 12.86 -4.43
CA LYS A 95 1.97 12.11 -3.77
C LYS A 95 1.50 10.94 -4.62
N PHE A 96 1.06 9.88 -3.95
CA PHE A 96 0.40 8.73 -4.58
C PHE A 96 -0.66 8.15 -3.64
N GLU A 97 -1.87 7.95 -4.16
CA GLU A 97 -2.97 7.33 -3.42
C GLU A 97 -2.97 5.82 -3.62
N TYR A 98 -2.60 5.09 -2.57
CA TYR A 98 -2.48 3.64 -2.60
C TYR A 98 -3.78 2.92 -2.23
N GLY A 99 -4.66 3.48 -1.39
CA GLY A 99 -5.80 2.71 -0.84
C GLY A 99 -7.04 2.57 -1.72
N TYR A 100 -7.07 3.17 -2.90
CA TYR A 100 -8.20 3.03 -3.81
C TYR A 100 -7.83 2.14 -5.00
N ASN A 101 -8.54 1.01 -5.13
CA ASN A 101 -8.49 0.13 -6.29
C ASN A 101 -9.93 -0.07 -6.80
N ASN A 102 -10.14 0.12 -8.10
CA ASN A 102 -11.45 -0.03 -8.75
C ASN A 102 -11.91 -1.50 -8.86
N THR A 103 -11.00 -2.45 -8.69
CA THR A 103 -11.19 -3.81 -9.20
C THR A 103 -11.43 -4.84 -8.11
N GLU A 104 -10.99 -4.61 -6.88
CA GLU A 104 -11.07 -5.59 -5.80
C GLU A 104 -11.71 -5.00 -4.53
N LYS A 105 -12.53 -5.83 -3.88
CA LYS A 105 -13.00 -5.52 -2.53
C LYS A 105 -11.80 -5.53 -1.60
N LEU A 106 -11.60 -4.44 -0.87
CA LEU A 106 -10.59 -4.31 0.20
C LEU A 106 -10.84 -5.22 1.42
N THR A 107 -11.75 -6.18 1.28
CA THR A 107 -12.08 -7.17 2.30
C THR A 107 -10.97 -8.22 2.37
N ASN A 108 -10.44 -8.46 3.56
CA ASN A 108 -9.43 -9.49 3.90
C ASN A 108 -7.94 -9.12 3.68
N ILE A 109 -7.59 -7.85 3.56
CA ILE A 109 -6.16 -7.45 3.54
C ILE A 109 -5.72 -7.13 4.97
N ASP A 110 -4.58 -7.69 5.40
CA ASP A 110 -3.96 -7.45 6.70
C ASP A 110 -2.94 -6.32 6.65
N LYS A 111 -2.05 -6.38 5.66
CA LYS A 111 -0.98 -5.39 5.47
C LYS A 111 -0.69 -5.15 3.99
N LEU A 112 -0.17 -3.96 3.72
CA LEU A 112 0.36 -3.58 2.43
C LEU A 112 1.88 -3.47 2.50
N SER A 113 2.55 -3.95 1.47
CA SER A 113 3.98 -3.73 1.25
C SER A 113 4.16 -2.93 -0.04
N ILE A 114 4.76 -1.75 0.08
CA ILE A 114 4.86 -0.76 -0.97
C ILE A 114 6.33 -0.60 -1.35
N LEU A 115 6.66 -0.99 -2.57
CA LEU A 115 7.92 -0.66 -3.23
C LEU A 115 7.84 0.77 -3.77
N VAL A 116 8.83 1.59 -3.43
CA VAL A 116 9.04 2.94 -3.93
C VAL A 116 10.36 2.95 -4.67
N MET A 117 10.38 3.34 -5.94
CA MET A 117 11.55 3.24 -6.81
C MET A 117 11.73 4.49 -7.66
N SER A 118 12.93 5.05 -7.62
CA SER A 118 13.37 6.15 -8.47
C SER A 118 14.71 5.81 -9.09
N ASP A 119 14.86 6.04 -10.38
CA ASP A 119 16.13 5.80 -11.10
C ASP A 119 17.28 6.66 -10.56
N LYS A 120 16.94 7.85 -10.03
CA LYS A 120 17.93 8.83 -9.53
C LYS A 120 18.18 8.72 -8.02
N HIS A 121 17.15 8.38 -7.25
CA HIS A 121 17.19 8.45 -5.79
C HIS A 121 17.19 7.08 -5.09
N GLY A 122 17.21 6.00 -5.86
CA GLY A 122 17.20 4.62 -5.37
C GLY A 122 15.79 4.11 -5.06
N SER A 123 15.74 3.00 -4.32
CA SER A 123 14.49 2.31 -4.00
C SER A 123 14.40 1.94 -2.54
N LEU A 124 13.20 1.92 -1.99
CA LEU A 124 12.93 1.43 -0.65
C LEU A 124 11.58 0.71 -0.58
N ILE A 125 11.39 -0.10 0.46
CA ILE A 125 10.13 -0.77 0.74
C ILE A 125 9.54 -0.21 2.04
N LYS A 126 8.24 0.05 2.06
CA LYS A 126 7.47 0.40 3.26
C LYS A 126 6.32 -0.55 3.47
N GLU A 127 6.14 -0.98 4.71
CA GLU A 127 4.94 -1.70 5.11
C GLU A 127 3.97 -0.72 5.80
N CYS A 128 2.68 -0.84 5.51
CA CYS A 128 1.63 -0.06 6.18
C CYS A 128 0.36 -0.87 6.38
N LYS A 129 -0.49 -0.45 7.32
CA LYS A 129 -1.81 -1.06 7.53
C LYS A 129 -2.83 -0.44 6.57
N LEU A 130 -4.01 -1.06 6.49
CA LEU A 130 -5.07 -0.46 5.70
C LEU A 130 -5.61 0.81 6.37
N PRO A 131 -6.03 1.80 5.56
CA PRO A 131 -6.76 2.96 6.03
C PRO A 131 -8.06 2.55 6.72
N THR A 132 -8.27 3.02 7.94
CA THR A 132 -9.51 2.80 8.68
C THR A 132 -10.74 3.35 7.94
N MET A 133 -10.58 4.40 7.12
CA MET A 133 -11.69 5.00 6.36
C MET A 133 -12.07 4.20 5.12
N VAL A 134 -11.09 3.63 4.41
CA VAL A 134 -11.33 2.78 3.24
C VAL A 134 -12.10 1.51 3.62
N VAL A 135 -11.83 0.95 4.81
CA VAL A 135 -12.59 -0.19 5.36
C VAL A 135 -14.05 0.20 5.60
N LYS A 136 -14.31 1.41 6.13
CA LYS A 136 -15.67 1.89 6.38
C LYS A 136 -16.46 2.09 5.08
N ASP A 137 -15.88 2.71 4.06
CA ASP A 137 -16.55 2.95 2.76
C ASP A 137 -16.90 1.67 2.01
N ALA A 138 -16.07 0.63 2.14
CA ALA A 138 -16.42 -0.70 1.64
C ALA A 138 -17.72 -1.20 2.31
N ASP A 139 -17.82 -1.11 3.63
CA ASP A 139 -19.02 -1.49 4.39
C ASP A 139 -20.25 -0.64 4.04
N VAL A 140 -20.08 0.68 3.85
CA VAL A 140 -21.19 1.58 3.47
C VAL A 140 -21.72 1.28 2.06
N ASN A 141 -20.84 0.93 1.13
CA ASN A 141 -21.22 0.52 -0.22
C ASN A 141 -22.07 -0.77 -0.24
N PHE A 142 -21.82 -1.71 0.67
CA PHE A 142 -22.65 -2.92 0.81
C PHE A 142 -24.05 -2.62 1.37
N LEU A 143 -24.18 -1.65 2.27
CA LEU A 143 -25.48 -1.22 2.81
C LEU A 143 -26.32 -0.51 1.74
N ASN A 144 -25.69 0.37 0.96
CA ASN A 144 -26.34 1.06 -0.15
C ASN A 144 -26.78 0.08 -1.25
N ALA A 145 -25.96 -0.90 -1.62
CA ALA A 145 -26.33 -1.91 -2.62
C ALA A 145 -27.56 -2.74 -2.21
N ARG A 146 -27.67 -3.13 -0.92
CA ARG A 146 -28.86 -3.84 -0.40
C ARG A 146 -30.11 -2.96 -0.40
N GLN A 147 -30.00 -1.69 -0.02
CA GLN A 147 -31.11 -0.73 -0.11
C GLN A 147 -31.53 -0.50 -1.55
N VAL A 148 -30.61 -0.31 -2.49
CA VAL A 148 -30.90 -0.15 -3.92
C VAL A 148 -31.58 -1.39 -4.50
N GLN A 149 -31.15 -2.60 -4.13
CA GLN A 149 -31.85 -3.84 -4.50
C GLN A 149 -33.27 -3.91 -3.90
N LYS A 150 -33.46 -3.46 -2.66
CA LYS A 150 -34.76 -3.41 -1.99
C LYS A 150 -35.70 -2.40 -2.68
N TYR A 151 -35.20 -1.22 -3.03
CA TYR A 151 -35.92 -0.21 -3.82
C TYR A 151 -36.25 -0.69 -5.24
N ARG A 152 -35.33 -1.36 -5.95
CA ARG A 152 -35.62 -2.01 -7.24
C ARG A 152 -36.74 -3.02 -7.09
N LYS A 153 -36.64 -3.97 -6.15
CA LYS A 153 -37.68 -4.98 -5.92
C LYS A 153 -39.03 -4.37 -5.58
N TRP A 154 -39.07 -3.32 -4.75
CA TRP A 154 -40.29 -2.58 -4.41
C TRP A 154 -40.89 -1.87 -5.63
N SER A 155 -40.07 -1.16 -6.42
CA SER A 155 -40.48 -0.47 -7.64
C SER A 155 -41.07 -1.45 -8.67
N PHE A 156 -40.41 -2.59 -8.93
CA PHE A 156 -40.94 -3.62 -9.81
C PHE A 156 -42.28 -4.20 -9.34
N LYS A 157 -42.45 -4.41 -8.02
CA LYS A 157 -43.70 -4.91 -7.45
C LYS A 157 -44.84 -3.92 -7.61
N ASN A 158 -44.57 -2.63 -7.44
CA ASN A 158 -45.60 -1.59 -7.54
C ASN A 158 -45.92 -1.22 -9.00
N ASN A 159 -44.95 -1.28 -9.91
CA ASN A 159 -45.18 -1.05 -11.33
C ASN A 159 -46.00 -2.20 -11.96
N LYS A 160 -45.81 -3.45 -11.51
CA LYS A 160 -46.70 -4.57 -11.89
C LYS A 160 -48.13 -4.39 -11.38
N LYS A 161 -48.34 -3.89 -10.15
CA LYS A 161 -49.69 -3.58 -9.63
C LYS A 161 -50.38 -2.49 -10.44
N ALA A 162 -49.65 -1.45 -10.86
CA ALA A 162 -50.18 -0.38 -11.71
C ALA A 162 -50.54 -0.85 -13.14
N ALA A 163 -49.78 -1.79 -13.70
CA ALA A 163 -50.06 -2.38 -15.01
C ALA A 163 -51.28 -3.33 -14.99
N VAL A 164 -51.46 -4.13 -13.93
CA VAL A 164 -52.60 -5.05 -13.80
C VAL A 164 -53.91 -4.28 -13.48
N GLY A 165 -53.83 -3.17 -12.74
CA GLY A 165 -55.01 -2.34 -12.43
C GLY A 165 -55.58 -1.54 -13.60
N LYS A 166 -54.86 -1.40 -14.72
CA LYS A 166 -55.32 -0.66 -15.92
C LYS A 166 -56.08 -1.53 -16.93
N VAL A 167 -56.06 -2.85 -16.80
CA VAL A 167 -56.73 -3.76 -17.77
C VAL A 167 -58.20 -4.05 -17.40
N LEU A 168 -58.64 -3.70 -16.18
CA LEU A 168 -60.00 -4.03 -15.68
C LEU A 168 -61.00 -2.85 -15.64
N LYS A 169 -60.75 -1.75 -16.37
CA LYS A 169 -61.70 -0.62 -16.50
C LYS A 169 -62.02 -0.25 -17.95
N LYS A 170 -62.25 -1.24 -18.79
CA LYS A 170 -62.94 -1.06 -20.09
C LYS A 170 -63.88 -2.24 -20.33
N LYS A 171 -65.09 -2.12 -19.81
CA LYS A 171 -66.36 -2.54 -20.41
C LYS A 171 -67.49 -2.05 -19.51
#